data_AF-A0A559U371-F1
#
_entry.id   AF-A0A559U371-F1
#
_cell.length_a   1.000
_cell.length_b   1.000
_cell.length_c   1.000
_cell.angle_alpha   90.00
_cell.angle_beta   90.00
_cell.angle_gamma   90.00
#
_symmetry.space_group_name_H-M   'P 1'
#
loop_
_entity.id
_entity.type
_entity.pdbx_description
1 polymer ?
#
loop_
_entity_poly.entity_id
_entity_poly.type
_entity_poly.pdbx_seq_one_letter_code
_entity_poly.pdbx_strand_id
1 'polypeptide(L)'
;MADADLGTTAPASRVPVDRYARWTGLIVGALVGRWLSSLDHGDGVLYAIPAFGLCAVAGVLAGDALTPPAQGTVRTAGLAPRRVRAYVPPRVTWLLLALAGALVVLLVVAGAIASPDDLGHAGRALTATCRGVTQSATPWPGFHYGLPMLSSLAVATAACGWSLRRIATRPGDEQSRRDRSLAVVAAWGLVVSASLLGAASTASGALMDISCDGTAGTVANAVLWPLATLALATVPWTLVTVCSPRASWGRRSAAGDRRRRALRRPGSGERR
;
A
#
# COMPACT_ATOMS: atom_id res chain seq x y z
N MET A 1 16.76 53.27 22.73
CA MET A 1 15.55 52.63 23.28
C MET A 1 15.11 51.60 22.25
N ALA A 2 15.59 50.38 22.43
CA ALA A 2 15.51 49.28 21.48
C ALA A 2 14.18 48.55 21.69
N ASP A 3 13.35 48.47 20.65
CA ASP A 3 12.12 47.70 20.70
C ASP A 3 12.36 46.31 20.10
N ALA A 4 11.80 45.33 20.79
CA ALA A 4 12.19 43.94 20.77
C ALA A 4 11.94 43.25 19.40
N ASP A 5 12.98 42.57 18.93
CA ASP A 5 12.94 41.59 17.86
C ASP A 5 12.11 40.38 18.37
N LEU A 6 10.79 40.41 18.13
CA LEU A 6 9.90 39.27 18.36
C LEU A 6 10.34 38.14 17.45
N GLY A 7 11.21 37.29 18.00
CA GLY A 7 11.69 36.05 17.41
C GLY A 7 10.52 35.27 16.82
N THR A 8 10.35 35.44 15.51
CA THR A 8 9.40 34.68 14.73
C THR A 8 10.01 33.30 14.62
N THR A 9 9.71 32.42 15.58
CA THR A 9 10.13 31.02 15.53
C THR A 9 9.61 30.46 14.22
N ALA A 10 10.50 30.35 13.23
CA ALA A 10 10.20 29.77 11.94
C ALA A 10 9.58 28.40 12.20
N PRO A 11 8.41 28.07 11.60
CA PRO A 11 7.82 26.76 11.80
C PRO A 11 8.82 25.73 11.29
N ALA A 12 9.43 24.98 12.23
CA ALA A 12 10.38 23.92 11.96
C ALA A 12 9.86 23.10 10.78
N SER A 13 10.65 22.95 9.72
CA SER A 13 10.22 22.26 8.50
C SER A 13 9.78 20.85 8.88
N ARG A 14 8.47 20.58 8.86
CA ARG A 14 7.87 19.29 9.29
C ARG A 14 7.84 18.23 8.17
N VAL A 15 8.43 18.56 7.02
CA VAL A 15 8.62 17.68 5.86
C VAL A 15 9.43 16.41 6.15
N PRO A 16 10.44 16.40 7.05
CA PRO A 16 11.14 15.18 7.41
C PRO A 16 10.25 14.18 8.13
N VAL A 17 9.29 14.62 8.96
CA VAL A 17 8.52 13.74 9.85
C VAL A 17 7.58 12.81 9.09
N ASP A 18 6.87 13.29 8.06
CA ASP A 18 6.02 12.44 7.19
C ASP A 18 6.87 11.44 6.38
N ARG A 19 8.06 11.86 5.94
CA ARG A 19 9.02 10.96 5.27
C ARG A 19 9.51 9.88 6.23
N TYR A 20 9.97 10.26 7.43
CA TYR A 20 10.45 9.30 8.42
C TYR A 20 9.35 8.33 8.86
N ALA A 21 8.10 8.78 9.04
CA ALA A 21 6.98 7.89 9.40
C ALA A 21 6.66 6.83 8.32
N ARG A 22 6.76 7.19 7.03
CA ARG A 22 6.57 6.24 5.93
C ARG A 22 7.73 5.25 5.83
N TRP A 23 8.96 5.73 6.00
CA TRP A 23 10.15 4.89 5.98
C TRP A 23 10.23 3.98 7.20
N THR A 24 9.82 4.43 8.40
CA THR A 24 9.77 3.57 9.59
C THR A 24 8.74 2.46 9.42
N GLY A 25 7.57 2.71 8.84
CA GLY A 25 6.60 1.65 8.53
C GLY A 25 7.15 0.58 7.59
N LEU A 26 7.89 0.99 6.54
CA LEU A 26 8.53 0.06 5.60
C LEU A 26 9.69 -0.71 6.25
N ILE A 27 10.54 -0.04 7.04
CA ILE A 27 11.68 -0.66 7.73
C ILE A 27 11.17 -1.64 8.79
N VAL A 28 10.21 -1.22 9.62
CA VAL A 28 9.58 -2.09 10.62
C VAL A 28 8.89 -3.26 9.93
N GLY A 29 8.14 -3.03 8.85
CA GLY A 29 7.54 -4.11 8.08
C GLY A 29 8.58 -5.09 7.52
N ALA A 30 9.70 -4.60 6.99
CA ALA A 30 10.77 -5.45 6.47
C ALA A 30 11.48 -6.24 7.58
N LEU A 31 11.69 -5.63 8.75
CA LEU A 31 12.29 -6.28 9.90
C LEU A 31 11.35 -7.34 10.51
N VAL A 32 10.06 -7.02 10.68
CA VAL A 32 9.04 -7.96 11.14
C VAL A 32 8.88 -9.10 10.13
N GLY A 33 8.84 -8.80 8.83
CA GLY A 33 8.76 -9.81 7.77
C GLY A 33 9.98 -10.73 7.77
N ARG A 34 11.20 -10.16 7.89
CA ARG A 34 12.43 -10.95 8.01
C ARG A 34 12.43 -11.83 9.26
N TRP A 35 11.98 -11.28 10.39
CA TRP A 35 11.92 -12.03 11.65
C TRP A 35 10.87 -13.15 11.58
N LEU A 36 9.67 -12.88 11.08
CA LEU A 36 8.65 -13.92 10.84
C LEU A 36 9.13 -14.98 9.86
N SER A 37 9.82 -14.60 8.78
CA SER A 37 10.37 -15.57 7.81
C SER A 37 11.45 -16.48 8.40
N SER A 38 12.06 -16.08 9.52
CA SER A 38 13.02 -16.90 10.25
C SER A 38 12.39 -17.82 11.30
N LEU A 39 11.09 -17.68 11.57
CA LEU A 39 10.33 -18.58 12.43
C LEU A 39 9.76 -19.74 11.59
N ASP A 40 9.78 -20.95 12.14
CA ASP A 40 9.26 -22.19 11.53
C ASP A 40 9.86 -22.60 10.18
N HIS A 41 11.20 -22.66 10.08
CA HIS A 41 11.92 -23.32 8.96
C HIS A 41 11.54 -22.88 7.52
N GLY A 42 10.87 -21.73 7.34
CA GLY A 42 10.41 -21.22 6.04
C GLY A 42 8.89 -21.07 5.91
N ASP A 43 8.09 -21.68 6.79
CA ASP A 43 6.62 -21.57 6.79
C ASP A 43 6.13 -20.16 7.18
N GLY A 44 6.96 -19.41 7.92
CA GLY A 44 6.69 -18.04 8.34
C GLY A 44 6.63 -17.01 7.21
N VAL A 45 7.08 -17.36 5.99
CA VAL A 45 7.05 -16.45 4.82
C VAL A 45 5.63 -16.03 4.46
N LEU A 46 4.65 -16.93 4.53
CA LEU A 46 3.25 -16.58 4.22
C LEU A 46 2.62 -15.63 5.24
N TYR A 47 3.12 -15.62 6.49
CA TYR A 47 2.73 -14.65 7.52
C TYR A 47 3.50 -13.33 7.41
N ALA A 48 4.75 -13.37 6.91
CA ALA A 48 5.59 -12.21 6.72
C ALA A 48 4.98 -11.21 5.71
N ILE A 49 4.30 -11.71 4.68
CA ILE A 49 3.70 -10.91 3.61
C ILE A 49 2.55 -10.02 4.10
N PRO A 50 1.49 -10.54 4.78
CA PRO A 50 0.44 -9.70 5.33
C PRO A 50 0.94 -8.81 6.47
N ALA A 51 1.91 -9.28 7.27
CA ALA A 51 2.53 -8.46 8.32
C ALA A 51 3.30 -7.26 7.74
N PHE A 52 4.10 -7.48 6.69
CA PHE A 52 4.78 -6.41 5.96
C PHE A 52 3.78 -5.40 5.40
N GLY A 53 2.71 -5.88 4.75
CA GLY A 53 1.65 -5.03 4.21
C GLY A 53 0.97 -4.18 5.28
N LEU A 54 0.64 -4.77 6.44
CA LEU A 54 0.02 -4.07 7.56
C LEU A 54 0.94 -3.01 8.16
N CYS A 55 2.22 -3.33 8.38
CA CYS A 55 3.20 -2.38 8.89
C CYS A 55 3.40 -1.20 7.92
N ALA A 56 3.46 -1.47 6.60
CA ALA A 56 3.56 -0.43 5.58
C ALA A 56 2.32 0.49 5.59
N VAL A 57 1.11 -0.08 5.68
CA VAL A 57 -0.14 0.70 5.80
C VAL A 57 -0.17 1.50 7.10
N ALA A 58 0.22 0.90 8.23
CA ALA A 58 0.28 1.58 9.53
C ALA A 58 1.23 2.79 9.49
N GLY A 59 2.40 2.67 8.85
CA GLY A 59 3.33 3.79 8.68
C GLY A 59 2.77 4.92 7.81
N VAL A 60 2.07 4.59 6.72
CA VAL A 60 1.42 5.58 5.86
C VAL A 60 0.28 6.29 6.58
N LEU A 61 -0.55 5.55 7.32
CA LEU A 61 -1.65 6.09 8.12
C LEU A 61 -1.12 6.95 9.27
N ALA A 62 -0.05 6.51 9.95
CA ALA A 62 0.62 7.30 10.97
C ALA A 62 1.17 8.61 10.38
N GLY A 63 1.79 8.57 9.19
CA GLY A 63 2.25 9.77 8.47
C GLY A 63 1.12 10.76 8.15
N ASP A 64 -0.04 10.29 7.67
CA ASP A 64 -1.18 11.17 7.38
C ASP A 64 -1.91 11.64 8.66
N ALA A 65 -1.95 10.81 9.71
CA ALA A 65 -2.51 11.18 11.01
C ALA A 65 -1.68 12.26 11.71
N LEU A 66 -0.34 12.11 11.69
CA LEU A 66 0.62 13.03 12.30
C LEU A 66 0.80 14.32 11.51
N THR A 67 0.39 14.37 10.23
CA THR A 67 0.46 15.59 9.42
C THR A 67 -0.66 16.57 9.82
N PRO A 68 -0.34 17.69 10.51
CA PRO A 68 -1.33 18.66 10.92
C PRO A 68 -1.97 19.33 9.68
N PRO A 69 -3.21 19.84 9.78
CA PRO A 69 -3.83 20.57 8.68
C PRO A 69 -2.98 21.78 8.31
N ALA A 70 -2.81 22.03 7.01
CA ALA A 70 -2.24 23.28 6.54
C ALA A 70 -3.28 24.38 6.81
N GLN A 71 -3.11 25.11 7.90
CA GLN A 71 -3.86 26.34 8.18
C GLN A 71 -3.33 27.44 7.26
N GLY A 72 -3.90 27.54 6.07
CA GLY A 72 -3.66 28.65 5.16
C GLY A 72 -4.65 29.78 5.45
N THR A 73 -4.14 31.00 5.61
CA THR A 73 -4.90 32.24 5.88
C THR A 73 -5.76 32.75 4.72
N VAL A 74 -5.84 32.03 3.60
CA VAL A 74 -6.62 32.45 2.42
C VAL A 74 -7.61 31.35 2.02
N ARG A 75 -8.89 31.66 2.21
CA ARG A 75 -10.05 30.80 1.98
C ARG A 75 -10.47 30.88 0.51
N THR A 76 -9.72 30.27 -0.41
CA THR A 76 -10.17 30.13 -1.80
C THR A 76 -11.12 28.94 -1.92
N ALA A 77 -12.42 29.21 -2.00
CA ALA A 77 -13.44 28.22 -2.27
C ALA A 77 -13.50 27.95 -3.78
N GLY A 78 -12.75 26.94 -4.24
CA GLY A 78 -12.92 26.41 -5.60
C GLY A 78 -14.26 25.66 -5.72
N LEU A 79 -15.25 26.29 -6.35
CA LEU A 79 -16.55 25.71 -6.70
C LEU A 79 -16.43 24.87 -7.99
N ALA A 80 -15.75 23.72 -7.91
CA ALA A 80 -15.79 22.71 -8.97
C ALA A 80 -16.44 21.42 -8.44
N PRO A 81 -17.33 20.76 -9.21
CA PRO A 81 -18.06 19.59 -8.74
C PRO A 81 -17.12 18.45 -8.34
N ARG A 82 -17.19 18.07 -7.06
CA ARG A 82 -16.33 17.08 -6.42
C ARG A 82 -16.72 15.66 -6.81
N ARG A 83 -15.84 14.93 -7.49
CA ARG A 83 -15.89 13.47 -7.53
C ARG A 83 -14.51 12.91 -7.21
N VAL A 84 -14.40 12.20 -6.11
CA VAL A 84 -13.19 11.49 -5.66
C VAL A 84 -12.63 10.57 -6.77
N ARG A 85 -13.53 10.09 -7.65
CA ARG A 85 -13.20 9.29 -8.84
C ARG A 85 -12.40 10.04 -9.92
N ALA A 86 -12.33 11.38 -9.89
CA ALA A 86 -11.54 12.18 -10.83
C ALA A 86 -10.06 12.32 -10.42
N TYR A 87 -9.68 11.82 -9.25
CA TYR A 87 -8.38 12.08 -8.64
C TYR A 87 -7.43 10.88 -8.60
N VAL A 88 -7.97 9.69 -8.86
CA VAL A 88 -7.19 8.45 -9.02
C VAL A 88 -7.44 7.96 -10.44
N PRO A 89 -6.40 7.58 -11.22
CA PRO A 89 -6.60 7.06 -12.57
C PRO A 89 -7.57 5.89 -12.50
N PRO A 90 -8.76 5.98 -13.11
CA PRO A 90 -9.83 4.99 -12.92
C PRO A 90 -9.37 3.58 -13.33
N ARG A 91 -8.46 3.51 -14.31
CA ARG A 91 -7.82 2.27 -14.76
C ARG A 91 -7.01 1.59 -13.66
N VAL A 92 -6.25 2.34 -12.87
CA VAL A 92 -5.41 1.79 -11.78
C VAL A 92 -6.28 1.33 -10.62
N THR A 93 -7.33 2.09 -10.26
CA THR A 93 -8.27 1.66 -9.22
C THR A 93 -8.99 0.38 -9.61
N TRP A 94 -9.47 0.29 -10.86
CA TRP A 94 -10.10 -0.94 -11.37
C TRP A 94 -9.14 -2.12 -11.38
N LEU A 95 -7.90 -1.91 -11.80
CA LEU A 95 -6.86 -2.94 -11.76
C LEU A 95 -6.64 -3.46 -10.33
N LEU A 96 -6.44 -2.56 -9.35
CA LEU A 96 -6.22 -2.97 -7.96
C LEU A 96 -7.46 -3.67 -7.35
N LEU A 97 -8.67 -3.25 -7.72
CA LEU A 97 -9.90 -3.95 -7.31
C LEU A 97 -9.99 -5.35 -7.93
N ALA A 98 -9.60 -5.50 -9.20
CA ALA A 98 -9.55 -6.79 -9.86
C ALA A 98 -8.51 -7.71 -9.20
N LEU A 99 -7.33 -7.19 -8.84
CA LEU A 99 -6.30 -7.93 -8.10
C LEU A 99 -6.79 -8.33 -6.70
N ALA A 100 -7.51 -7.45 -6.00
CA ALA A 100 -8.10 -7.76 -4.71
C ALA A 100 -9.17 -8.85 -4.82
N GLY A 101 -10.02 -8.78 -5.85
CA GLY A 101 -10.99 -9.84 -6.16
C GLY A 101 -10.32 -11.16 -6.48
N ALA A 102 -9.27 -11.14 -7.31
CA ALA A 102 -8.49 -12.33 -7.65
C ALA A 102 -7.83 -12.95 -6.41
N LEU A 103 -7.30 -12.14 -5.49
CA LEU A 103 -6.77 -12.61 -4.21
C LEU A 103 -7.84 -13.31 -3.38
N VAL A 104 -9.02 -12.70 -3.22
CA VAL A 104 -10.13 -13.31 -2.46
C VAL A 104 -10.56 -14.63 -3.09
N VAL A 105 -10.75 -14.67 -4.42
CA VAL A 105 -11.12 -15.89 -5.14
C VAL A 105 -10.04 -16.96 -4.96
N LEU A 106 -8.77 -16.61 -5.11
CA LEU A 106 -7.65 -17.53 -4.92
C LEU A 106 -7.67 -18.13 -3.51
N LEU A 107 -7.81 -17.32 -2.46
CA LEU A 107 -7.80 -17.81 -1.08
C LEU A 107 -9.05 -18.64 -0.74
N VAL A 108 -10.22 -18.29 -1.27
CA VAL A 108 -11.45 -19.07 -1.08
C VAL A 108 -11.34 -20.43 -1.78
N VAL A 109 -10.89 -20.45 -3.03
CA VAL A 109 -10.69 -21.70 -3.79
C VAL A 109 -9.62 -22.54 -3.12
N ALA A 110 -8.46 -21.95 -2.80
CA ALA A 110 -7.37 -22.64 -2.12
C ALA A 110 -7.82 -23.20 -0.77
N GLY A 111 -8.57 -22.44 0.02
CA GLY A 111 -9.14 -22.92 1.28
C GLY A 111 -10.14 -24.06 1.09
N ALA A 112 -10.98 -24.00 0.06
CA ALA A 112 -11.98 -25.03 -0.23
C ALA A 112 -11.36 -26.37 -0.66
N ILE A 113 -10.20 -26.36 -1.31
CA ILE A 113 -9.48 -27.58 -1.73
C ILE A 113 -8.35 -27.98 -0.79
N ALA A 114 -8.14 -27.21 0.29
CA ALA A 114 -7.09 -27.50 1.24
C ALA A 114 -7.44 -28.73 2.08
N SER A 115 -6.42 -29.53 2.36
CA SER A 115 -6.49 -30.72 3.20
C SER A 115 -5.84 -30.44 4.56
N PRO A 116 -6.19 -31.19 5.62
CA PRO A 116 -5.43 -31.19 6.86
C PRO A 116 -3.97 -31.60 6.60
N ASP A 117 -3.01 -31.02 7.35
CA ASP A 117 -1.63 -31.53 7.36
C ASP A 117 -1.51 -32.84 8.17
N ASP A 118 -0.36 -33.48 8.08
CA ASP A 118 -0.05 -34.74 8.79
C ASP A 118 -0.11 -34.63 10.32
N LEU A 119 -0.11 -33.40 10.85
CA LEU A 119 -0.27 -33.08 12.27
C LEU A 119 -1.72 -32.70 12.64
N GLY A 120 -2.66 -32.81 11.69
CA GLY A 120 -4.08 -32.52 11.88
C GLY A 120 -4.47 -31.05 11.75
N HIS A 121 -3.55 -30.16 11.35
CA HIS A 121 -3.89 -28.75 11.15
C HIS A 121 -4.69 -28.58 9.86
N ALA A 122 -5.96 -28.21 10.00
CA ALA A 122 -6.85 -28.01 8.87
C ALA A 122 -6.34 -26.92 7.90
N GLY A 123 -6.19 -27.28 6.63
CA GLY A 123 -6.06 -26.33 5.53
C GLY A 123 -4.65 -25.77 5.29
N ARG A 124 -3.60 -26.55 5.60
CA ARG A 124 -2.18 -26.18 5.36
C ARG A 124 -1.52 -26.96 4.22
N ALA A 125 -2.13 -28.09 3.81
CA ALA A 125 -1.59 -28.95 2.77
C ALA A 125 -2.54 -29.05 1.57
N LEU A 126 -1.98 -29.30 0.40
CA LEU A 126 -2.72 -29.79 -0.76
C LEU A 126 -2.44 -31.28 -0.89
N THR A 127 -3.44 -32.13 -0.71
CA THR A 127 -3.30 -33.59 -0.89
C THR A 127 -4.03 -34.04 -2.14
N ALA A 128 -3.34 -34.76 -3.01
CA ALA A 128 -3.92 -35.36 -4.20
C ALA A 128 -3.61 -36.87 -4.24
N THR A 129 -4.62 -37.68 -4.57
CA THR A 129 -4.47 -39.14 -4.72
C THR A 129 -4.60 -39.53 -6.18
N CYS A 130 -3.56 -40.12 -6.77
CA CYS A 130 -3.61 -40.66 -8.13
C CYS A 130 -2.97 -42.04 -8.19
N ARG A 131 -3.60 -42.96 -8.94
CA ARG A 131 -3.11 -44.34 -9.15
C ARG A 131 -2.74 -45.08 -7.85
N GLY A 132 -3.47 -44.80 -6.77
CA GLY A 132 -3.23 -45.40 -5.45
C GLY A 132 -2.09 -44.77 -4.63
N VAL A 133 -1.45 -43.71 -5.13
CA VAL A 133 -0.41 -42.95 -4.42
C VAL A 133 -0.98 -41.61 -3.96
N THR A 134 -0.82 -41.28 -2.69
CA THR A 134 -1.16 -39.98 -2.10
C THR A 134 0.08 -39.10 -2.11
N GLN A 135 -0.02 -37.91 -2.71
CA GLN A 135 1.00 -36.87 -2.66
C GLN A 135 0.45 -35.67 -1.89
N SER A 136 1.30 -35.02 -1.11
CA SER A 136 0.97 -33.84 -0.31
C SER A 136 2.02 -32.76 -0.51
N ALA A 137 1.59 -31.54 -0.83
CA ALA A 137 2.48 -30.38 -0.90
C ALA A 137 2.13 -29.36 0.19
N THR A 138 3.18 -28.85 0.83
CA THR A 138 3.12 -27.75 1.81
C THR A 138 4.25 -26.76 1.50
N PRO A 139 4.08 -25.46 1.77
CA PRO A 139 2.89 -24.82 2.32
C PRO A 139 1.82 -24.52 1.25
N TRP A 140 0.54 -24.80 1.55
CA TRP A 140 -0.59 -24.45 0.70
C TRP A 140 -1.31 -23.20 1.22
N PRO A 141 -1.66 -22.19 0.38
CA PRO A 141 -2.34 -20.96 0.84
C PRO A 141 -3.84 -21.19 1.14
N GLY A 142 -4.15 -22.23 1.92
CA GLY A 142 -5.50 -22.50 2.42
C GLY A 142 -5.90 -21.59 3.57
N PHE A 143 -7.04 -21.87 4.23
CA PHE A 143 -7.61 -20.98 5.24
C PHE A 143 -6.67 -20.62 6.41
N HIS A 144 -5.74 -21.51 6.75
CA HIS A 144 -4.75 -21.25 7.80
C HIS A 144 -3.92 -19.98 7.52
N TYR A 145 -3.48 -19.79 6.28
CA TYR A 145 -2.73 -18.61 5.84
C TYR A 145 -3.64 -17.53 5.21
N GLY A 146 -4.75 -17.97 4.61
CA GLY A 146 -5.72 -17.11 3.94
C GLY A 146 -6.51 -16.22 4.89
N LEU A 147 -6.88 -16.69 6.09
CA LEU A 147 -7.59 -15.87 7.08
C LEU A 147 -6.76 -14.64 7.55
N PRO A 148 -5.48 -14.79 7.93
CA PRO A 148 -4.59 -13.65 8.16
C PRO A 148 -4.50 -12.69 6.97
N MET A 149 -4.40 -13.19 5.74
CA MET A 149 -4.37 -12.35 4.54
C MET A 149 -5.69 -11.59 4.32
N LEU A 150 -6.83 -12.25 4.50
CA LEU A 150 -8.17 -11.64 4.36
C LEU A 150 -8.43 -10.60 5.44
N SER A 151 -8.06 -10.87 6.69
CA SER A 151 -8.18 -9.90 7.78
C SER A 151 -7.31 -8.67 7.54
N SER A 152 -6.06 -8.87 7.09
CA SER A 152 -5.16 -7.78 6.68
C SER A 152 -5.77 -6.93 5.56
N LEU A 153 -6.31 -7.58 4.53
CA LEU A 153 -6.99 -6.92 3.43
C LEU A 153 -8.21 -6.12 3.90
N ALA A 154 -9.01 -6.67 4.81
CA ALA A 154 -10.18 -6.00 5.37
C ALA A 154 -9.79 -4.75 6.15
N VAL A 155 -8.77 -4.85 7.02
CA VAL A 155 -8.23 -3.72 7.80
C VAL A 155 -7.67 -2.65 6.87
N ALA A 156 -6.85 -3.02 5.87
CA ALA A 156 -6.28 -2.09 4.91
C ALA A 156 -7.37 -1.38 4.09
N THR A 157 -8.42 -2.10 3.69
CA THR A 157 -9.55 -1.55 2.92
C THR A 157 -10.37 -0.58 3.78
N ALA A 158 -10.67 -0.94 5.03
CA ALA A 158 -11.37 -0.06 5.96
C ALA A 158 -10.57 1.22 6.24
N ALA A 159 -9.26 1.10 6.48
CA ALA A 159 -8.39 2.24 6.73
C ALA A 159 -8.22 3.14 5.50
N CYS A 160 -8.13 2.55 4.30
CA CYS A 160 -8.14 3.27 3.03
C CYS A 160 -9.44 4.07 2.87
N GLY A 161 -10.60 3.43 3.05
CA GLY A 161 -11.91 4.07 2.98
C GLY A 161 -12.07 5.20 4.01
N TRP A 162 -11.63 4.98 5.25
CA TRP A 162 -11.65 5.99 6.30
C TRP A 162 -10.78 7.21 5.97
N SER A 163 -9.56 6.96 5.48
CA SER A 163 -8.62 8.01 5.09
C SER A 163 -9.16 8.84 3.91
N LEU A 164 -9.74 8.19 2.90
CA LEU A 164 -10.38 8.87 1.77
C LEU A 164 -11.57 9.72 2.21
N ARG A 165 -12.41 9.23 3.13
CA ARG A 165 -13.50 10.02 3.74
C ARG A 165 -12.96 11.25 4.45
N ARG A 166 -11.90 11.11 5.26
CA ARG A 166 -11.26 12.20 5.97
C ARG A 166 -10.67 13.26 5.03
N ILE A 167 -10.06 12.84 3.92
CA ILE A 167 -9.51 13.76 2.90
C ILE A 167 -10.63 14.54 2.20
N ALA A 168 -11.77 13.88 1.92
CA ALA A 168 -12.91 14.50 1.24
C ALA A 168 -13.63 15.56 2.10
N THR A 169 -13.69 15.36 3.43
CA THR A 169 -14.34 16.29 4.36
C THR A 169 -13.45 17.47 4.76
N ARG A 170 -12.11 17.32 4.72
CA ARG A 170 -11.17 18.35 5.17
C ARG A 170 -11.02 19.49 4.16
N PRO A 171 -11.21 20.77 4.53
CA PRO A 171 -10.95 21.90 3.63
C PRO A 171 -9.45 21.99 3.28
N GLY A 172 -9.13 22.16 2.00
CA GLY A 172 -7.74 22.20 1.52
C GLY A 172 -7.63 22.33 0.01
N ASP A 173 -6.41 22.61 -0.45
CA ASP A 173 -6.04 22.69 -1.86
C ASP A 173 -6.27 21.36 -2.61
N GLU A 174 -6.73 21.45 -3.86
CA GLU A 174 -7.14 20.31 -4.68
C GLU A 174 -5.95 19.42 -5.05
N GLN A 175 -4.81 20.02 -5.40
CA GLN A 175 -3.61 19.27 -5.76
C GLN A 175 -3.08 18.46 -4.57
N SER A 176 -3.10 19.04 -3.36
CA SER A 176 -2.69 18.33 -2.15
C SER A 176 -3.64 17.17 -1.80
N ARG A 177 -4.93 17.25 -2.13
CA ARG A 177 -5.88 16.14 -1.90
C ARG A 177 -5.64 14.99 -2.86
N ARG A 178 -5.39 15.29 -4.14
CA ARG A 178 -5.03 14.30 -5.17
C ARG A 178 -3.81 13.47 -4.75
N ASP A 179 -2.73 14.14 -4.39
CA ASP A 179 -1.49 13.46 -3.98
C ASP A 179 -1.69 12.55 -2.75
N ARG A 180 -2.46 13.00 -1.75
CA ARG A 180 -2.78 12.19 -0.57
C ARG A 180 -3.65 10.98 -0.93
N SER A 181 -4.68 11.18 -1.76
CA SER A 181 -5.56 10.09 -2.20
C SER A 181 -4.80 9.04 -2.99
N LEU A 182 -3.87 9.45 -3.85
CA LEU A 182 -2.99 8.54 -4.59
C LEU A 182 -2.06 7.76 -3.67
N ALA A 183 -1.48 8.41 -2.66
CA ALA A 183 -0.61 7.74 -1.69
C ALA A 183 -1.37 6.68 -0.87
N VAL A 184 -2.60 7.00 -0.43
CA VAL A 184 -3.46 6.05 0.32
C VAL A 184 -3.85 4.85 -0.56
N VAL A 185 -4.27 5.09 -1.81
CA VAL A 185 -4.62 4.00 -2.74
C VAL A 185 -3.40 3.17 -3.11
N ALA A 186 -2.23 3.78 -3.28
CA ALA A 186 -0.98 3.06 -3.52
C ALA A 186 -0.58 2.16 -2.34
N ALA A 187 -0.73 2.65 -1.11
CA ALA A 187 -0.46 1.85 0.09
C ALA A 187 -1.40 0.65 0.19
N TRP A 188 -2.70 0.84 -0.08
CA TRP A 188 -3.65 -0.28 -0.17
C TRP A 188 -3.29 -1.27 -1.29
N GLY A 189 -2.92 -0.75 -2.47
CA GLY A 189 -2.49 -1.57 -3.61
C GLY A 189 -1.23 -2.39 -3.30
N LEU A 190 -0.30 -1.86 -2.50
CA LEU A 190 0.89 -2.60 -2.07
C LEU A 190 0.52 -3.84 -1.25
N VAL A 191 -0.45 -3.74 -0.33
CA VAL A 191 -0.94 -4.88 0.46
C VAL A 191 -1.58 -5.93 -0.43
N VAL A 192 -2.45 -5.49 -1.36
CA VAL A 192 -3.14 -6.38 -2.31
C VAL A 192 -2.13 -7.12 -3.17
N SER A 193 -1.24 -6.39 -3.84
CA SER A 193 -0.26 -6.96 -4.77
C SER A 193 0.76 -7.85 -4.07
N ALA A 194 1.27 -7.46 -2.89
CA ALA A 194 2.20 -8.30 -2.15
C ALA A 194 1.54 -9.61 -1.69
N SER A 195 0.31 -9.54 -1.16
CA SER A 195 -0.44 -10.72 -0.70
C SER A 195 -0.78 -11.66 -1.86
N LEU A 196 -1.21 -11.10 -3.00
CA LEU A 196 -1.51 -11.88 -4.21
C LEU A 196 -0.25 -12.52 -4.79
N LEU A 197 0.87 -11.79 -4.84
CA LEU A 197 2.13 -12.33 -5.32
C LEU A 197 2.55 -13.55 -4.48
N GLY A 198 2.52 -13.42 -3.15
CA GLY A 198 2.85 -14.51 -2.23
C GLY A 198 1.93 -15.72 -2.38
N ALA A 199 0.61 -15.50 -2.29
CA ALA A 199 -0.35 -16.58 -2.41
C ALA A 199 -0.26 -17.29 -3.77
N ALA A 200 -0.12 -16.54 -4.87
CA ALA A 200 -0.05 -17.11 -6.21
C ALA A 200 1.28 -17.86 -6.45
N SER A 201 2.41 -17.33 -5.99
CA SER A 201 3.71 -18.02 -6.12
C SER A 201 3.74 -19.31 -5.31
N THR A 202 3.19 -19.29 -4.09
CA THR A 202 3.16 -20.48 -3.23
C THR A 202 2.19 -21.53 -3.77
N ALA A 203 1.00 -21.13 -4.23
CA ALA A 203 0.06 -22.05 -4.88
C ALA A 203 0.69 -22.69 -6.13
N SER A 204 1.38 -21.90 -6.95
CA SER A 204 2.06 -22.40 -8.16
C SER A 204 3.19 -23.37 -7.82
N GLY A 205 4.00 -23.06 -6.79
CA GLY A 205 5.05 -23.95 -6.30
C GLY A 205 4.51 -25.29 -5.80
N ALA A 206 3.46 -25.26 -4.98
CA ALA A 206 2.82 -26.47 -4.48
C ALA A 206 2.19 -27.33 -5.60
N LEU A 207 1.61 -26.68 -6.63
CA LEU A 207 1.10 -27.40 -7.80
C LEU A 207 2.22 -28.05 -8.61
N MET A 208 3.37 -27.39 -8.77
CA MET A 208 4.51 -27.96 -9.49
C MET A 208 5.19 -29.12 -8.74
N ASP A 209 5.03 -29.20 -7.43
CA ASP A 209 5.59 -30.28 -6.59
C ASP A 209 4.74 -31.56 -6.64
N ILE A 210 3.44 -31.43 -6.91
CA ILE A 210 2.52 -32.56 -7.09
C ILE A 210 2.50 -32.95 -8.57
N SER A 211 2.69 -34.23 -8.88
CA SER A 211 2.58 -34.76 -10.25
C SER A 211 1.18 -35.31 -10.58
N CYS A 212 0.30 -35.29 -9.57
CA CYS A 212 -1.07 -35.80 -9.59
C CYS A 212 -2.13 -34.77 -10.02
N ASP A 213 -1.73 -33.56 -10.32
CA ASP A 213 -2.55 -32.38 -10.59
C ASP A 213 -3.08 -32.32 -12.05
N GLY A 214 -2.42 -33.00 -12.98
CA GLY A 214 -2.91 -33.25 -14.34
C GLY A 214 -3.24 -31.97 -15.12
N THR A 215 -4.34 -32.01 -15.90
CA THR A 215 -4.79 -30.84 -16.68
C THR A 215 -5.25 -29.69 -15.79
N ALA A 216 -5.81 -29.97 -14.60
CA ALA A 216 -6.28 -28.96 -13.67
C ALA A 216 -5.14 -28.12 -13.09
N GLY A 217 -4.02 -28.75 -12.70
CA GLY A 217 -2.82 -28.05 -12.25
C GLY A 217 -2.18 -27.20 -13.34
N THR A 218 -2.16 -27.70 -14.59
CA THR A 218 -1.68 -26.94 -15.75
C THR A 218 -2.52 -25.69 -16.01
N VAL A 219 -3.85 -25.82 -15.98
CA VAL A 219 -4.78 -24.68 -16.15
C VAL A 219 -4.65 -23.69 -14.99
N ALA A 220 -4.52 -24.17 -13.75
CA ALA A 220 -4.32 -23.31 -12.59
C ALA A 220 -3.02 -22.51 -12.71
N ASN A 221 -1.89 -23.16 -13.06
CA ASN A 221 -0.62 -22.48 -13.28
C ASN A 221 -0.66 -21.46 -14.42
N ALA A 222 -1.41 -21.74 -15.50
CA ALA A 222 -1.63 -20.80 -16.59
C ALA A 222 -2.35 -19.51 -16.16
N VAL A 223 -3.12 -19.55 -15.07
CA VAL A 223 -3.77 -18.37 -14.47
C VAL A 223 -2.92 -17.73 -13.37
N LEU A 224 -2.23 -18.53 -12.56
CA LEU A 224 -1.43 -18.05 -11.43
C LEU A 224 -0.19 -17.26 -11.88
N TRP A 225 0.50 -17.71 -12.92
CA TRP A 225 1.68 -17.02 -13.46
C TRP A 225 1.40 -15.59 -13.95
N PRO A 226 0.40 -15.33 -14.81
CA PRO A 226 0.08 -13.97 -15.22
C PRO A 226 -0.40 -13.11 -14.05
N LEU A 227 -1.15 -13.67 -13.08
CA LEU A 227 -1.53 -12.94 -11.88
C LEU A 227 -0.32 -12.56 -11.02
N ALA A 228 0.63 -13.48 -10.82
CA ALA A 228 1.85 -13.23 -10.06
C ALA A 228 2.73 -12.18 -10.74
N THR A 229 2.92 -12.25 -12.06
CA THR A 229 3.71 -11.26 -12.81
C THR A 229 3.05 -9.87 -12.80
N LEU A 230 1.73 -9.80 -12.90
CA LEU A 230 0.97 -8.55 -12.78
C LEU A 230 1.06 -7.97 -11.36
N ALA A 231 0.98 -8.81 -10.33
CA ALA A 231 1.19 -8.42 -8.95
C ALA A 231 2.64 -7.91 -8.74
N LEU A 232 3.64 -8.61 -9.26
CA LEU A 232 5.04 -8.23 -9.20
C LEU A 232 5.30 -6.87 -9.88
N ALA A 233 4.67 -6.60 -11.02
CA ALA A 233 4.81 -5.32 -11.72
C ALA A 233 4.14 -4.14 -10.98
N THR A 234 3.08 -4.42 -10.20
CA THR A 234 2.34 -3.38 -9.46
C THR A 234 2.98 -3.02 -8.12
N VAL A 235 3.77 -3.92 -7.51
CA VAL A 235 4.56 -3.64 -6.29
C VAL A 235 5.53 -2.46 -6.46
N PRO A 236 6.44 -2.40 -7.45
CA PRO A 236 7.37 -1.29 -7.60
C PRO A 236 6.65 0.02 -7.90
N TRP A 237 5.56 -0.03 -8.68
CA TRP A 237 4.73 1.15 -8.94
C TRP A 237 4.10 1.72 -7.66
N THR A 238 3.49 0.86 -6.84
CA THR A 238 2.89 1.25 -5.55
C THR A 238 3.97 1.76 -4.59
N LEU A 239 5.14 1.14 -4.56
CA LEU A 239 6.28 1.59 -3.76
C LEU A 239 6.77 2.98 -4.19
N VAL A 240 6.99 3.20 -5.49
CA VAL A 240 7.44 4.50 -6.03
C VAL A 240 6.41 5.60 -5.77
N THR A 241 5.12 5.28 -5.87
CA THR A 241 4.05 6.25 -5.60
C THR A 241 3.93 6.60 -4.11
N VAL A 242 4.17 5.66 -3.19
CA VAL A 242 4.26 5.93 -1.74
C VAL A 242 5.51 6.75 -1.40
N CYS A 243 6.65 6.43 -2.03
CA CYS A 243 7.96 7.01 -1.73
C CYS A 243 8.22 8.36 -2.41
N SER A 244 7.57 8.67 -3.53
CA SER A 244 7.82 9.91 -4.28
C SER A 244 7.16 11.13 -3.59
N PRO A 245 7.95 12.07 -3.03
CA PRO A 245 7.42 13.21 -2.29
C PRO A 245 6.97 14.32 -3.26
N ARG A 246 5.80 14.13 -3.90
CA ARG A 246 5.28 15.09 -4.90
C ARG A 246 4.87 16.45 -4.31
N ALA A 247 4.66 16.53 -3.00
CA ALA A 247 4.15 17.73 -2.33
C ALA A 247 5.19 18.88 -2.12
N SER A 248 6.49 18.66 -2.35
CA SER A 248 7.53 19.64 -1.94
C SER A 248 8.07 20.56 -3.05
N TRP A 249 7.77 20.27 -4.32
CA TRP A 249 8.34 21.05 -5.42
C TRP A 249 7.55 22.34 -5.70
N GLY A 250 6.21 22.26 -5.74
CA GLY A 250 5.37 23.43 -6.05
C GLY A 250 5.45 24.56 -5.02
N ARG A 251 5.61 24.24 -3.73
CA ARG A 251 5.68 25.24 -2.65
C ARG A 251 7.01 26.01 -2.63
N ARG A 252 8.11 25.34 -2.98
CA ARG A 252 9.44 25.97 -3.12
C ARG A 252 9.50 26.88 -4.34
N SER A 253 8.88 26.49 -5.45
CA SER A 253 8.78 27.33 -6.64
C SER A 253 7.97 28.60 -6.37
N ALA A 254 6.82 28.49 -5.69
CA ALA A 254 5.98 29.64 -5.40
C ALA A 254 6.59 30.61 -4.36
N ALA A 255 7.30 30.10 -3.35
CA ALA A 255 8.01 30.93 -2.38
C ALA A 255 9.25 31.59 -3.00
N GLY A 256 9.99 30.86 -3.84
CA GLY A 256 11.11 31.39 -4.62
C GLY A 256 10.68 32.47 -5.61
N ASP A 257 9.53 32.28 -6.27
CA ASP A 257 9.00 33.25 -7.25
C ASP A 257 8.50 34.53 -6.58
N ARG A 258 7.85 34.43 -5.40
CA ARG A 258 7.49 35.63 -4.60
C ARG A 258 8.73 36.38 -4.11
N ARG A 259 9.76 35.68 -3.63
CA ARG A 259 11.00 36.31 -3.16
C ARG A 259 11.76 36.97 -4.31
N ARG A 260 11.78 36.36 -5.50
CA ARG A 260 12.33 36.97 -6.73
C ARG A 260 11.54 38.20 -7.15
N ARG A 261 10.20 38.17 -7.12
CA ARG A 261 9.38 39.36 -7.43
C ARG A 261 9.56 40.49 -6.42
N ALA A 262 9.74 40.19 -5.13
CA ALA A 262 10.01 41.18 -4.10
C ALA A 262 11.37 41.87 -4.30
N LEU A 263 12.41 41.11 -4.67
CA LEU A 263 13.74 41.65 -4.98
C LEU A 263 13.80 42.39 -6.32
N ARG A 264 12.86 42.13 -7.22
CA ARG A 264 12.80 42.72 -8.57
C ARG A 264 11.84 43.91 -8.66
N ARG A 265 11.37 44.46 -7.54
CA ARG A 265 10.79 45.81 -7.49
C ARG A 265 11.95 46.80 -7.24
N PRO A 266 12.49 47.47 -8.27
CA PRO A 266 13.37 48.62 -8.05
C PRO A 266 12.50 49.71 -7.40
N GLY A 267 13.06 50.43 -6.43
CA GLY A 267 12.40 51.55 -5.78
C GLY A 267 11.93 52.58 -6.81
N SER A 268 10.65 52.50 -7.17
CA SER A 268 9.95 53.53 -7.91
C SER A 268 9.43 54.53 -6.89
N GLY A 269 10.24 55.52 -6.53
CA GLY A 269 9.74 56.71 -5.84
C GLY A 269 10.67 57.29 -4.79
N GLU A 270 11.76 57.91 -5.22
CA GLU A 270 12.26 59.11 -4.55
C GLU A 270 12.36 60.19 -5.63
N ARG A 271 11.21 60.83 -5.93
CA ARG A 271 11.16 62.13 -6.60
C ARG A 271 10.36 63.04 -5.69
N ARG A 272 11.05 63.92 -4.98
CA ARG A 272 10.61 65.25 -4.64
C ARG A 272 11.80 66.18 -4.77
#